data_AF-A0A934AUE0-F1
#
_entry.id   AF-A0A934AUE0-F1
#
_cell.length_a   1.000
_cell.length_b   1.000
_cell.length_c   1.000
_cell.angle_alpha   90.00
_cell.angle_beta   90.00
_cell.angle_gamma   90.00
#
_symmetry.space_group_name_H-M   'P 1'
#
loop_
_entity.id
_entity.type
_entity.pdbx_description
1 polymer ?
#
loop_
_entity_poly.entity_id
_entity_poly.type
_entity_poly.pdbx_seq_one_letter_code
_entity_poly.pdbx_strand_id
1 'polypeptide(L)'
;MRKLAVFLFFCIVLSPAVSFADEFAESRLNSGIRNSEISSYLLLQEAQTANEEQAAALLGRASAYSPDLPAVQFGLARARFALSYSGILESIDHVVAGINAYSKNFWWSFSLAGAAYLSLVLSFIVVIFIIVIVRIFGDLPLLAHEIEESRQNIVLLLILFVFSLISPLLFLAGILVLLGLYMPRIDKALVYLFLAFLLTSPFVFRTAAQFLQVSSSGAMKAIVEVNESKGNAYALSALKSSNDPTALFSYGLALKRSGLYDEAMAAYDHLIKIKADAPGYVNLGNVYVGQNRLDDAVRSYLAAVSIRPLASAYYNLSQVSREGLDFEKGNEYFNKALEIDRNAVTRYRAVSGRNPNRIVADEAISSSSLWDLAWKTQGKAATFNLSVLPGWAISAAALLMIFAFFMMNRHAGNKAYRCRRCNGIFCPRCEKHIMWGQMCPQCFRSLIKLEEIEVKERVAQLLSIYEHQTRRRNIMRLLSFIIPGSSQVYAGKILYGFFFMWPFIFFFLFPFTTYFMSPDARGTHWVVNFASLLIAAILLVISNIFTRQRISKGWL
;
A
#
# COMPACT_ATOMS: atom_id res chain seq x y z
N MET A 1 -13.96 -40.54 31.34
CA MET A 1 -13.64 -39.69 30.17
C MET A 1 -13.94 -38.20 30.38
N ARG A 2 -15.17 -37.77 30.72
CA ARG A 2 -15.47 -36.33 30.97
C ARG A 2 -14.63 -35.68 32.10
N LYS A 3 -14.41 -36.36 33.23
CA LYS A 3 -13.57 -35.84 34.33
C LYS A 3 -12.08 -35.76 33.97
N LEU A 4 -11.59 -36.69 33.13
CA LEU A 4 -10.21 -36.67 32.62
C LEU A 4 -10.01 -35.52 31.62
N ALA A 5 -11.00 -35.27 30.75
CA ALA A 5 -10.98 -34.14 29.82
C ALA A 5 -11.06 -32.79 30.55
N VAL A 6 -11.86 -32.68 31.61
CA VAL A 6 -11.92 -31.47 32.46
C VAL A 6 -10.64 -31.28 33.27
N PHE A 7 -10.03 -32.36 33.77
CA PHE A 7 -8.75 -32.30 34.48
C PHE A 7 -7.59 -31.91 33.55
N LEU A 8 -7.51 -32.51 32.36
CA LEU A 8 -6.57 -32.11 31.30
C LEU A 8 -6.79 -30.66 30.86
N PHE A 9 -8.04 -30.22 30.72
CA PHE A 9 -8.37 -28.82 30.44
C PHE A 9 -7.91 -27.89 31.56
N PHE A 10 -8.11 -28.27 32.83
CA PHE A 10 -7.63 -27.51 33.99
C PHE A 10 -6.10 -27.48 34.08
N CYS A 11 -5.42 -28.58 33.79
CA CYS A 11 -3.95 -28.63 33.73
C CYS A 11 -3.38 -27.77 32.60
N ILE A 12 -4.05 -27.71 31.44
CA ILE A 12 -3.66 -26.83 30.32
C ILE A 12 -3.91 -25.35 30.68
N VAL A 13 -4.99 -25.04 31.39
CA VAL A 13 -5.31 -23.68 31.86
C VAL A 13 -4.37 -23.22 33.00
N LEU A 14 -3.87 -24.14 33.82
CA LEU A 14 -2.96 -23.85 34.94
C LEU A 14 -1.47 -23.98 34.59
N SER A 15 -1.13 -24.49 33.41
CA SER A 15 0.26 -24.53 32.96
C SER A 15 0.70 -23.14 32.54
N PRO A 16 1.91 -22.68 32.91
CA PRO A 16 2.41 -21.40 32.44
C PRO A 16 2.44 -21.41 30.91
N ALA A 17 1.82 -20.41 30.27
CA ALA A 17 1.69 -20.29 28.81
C ALA A 17 3.03 -20.46 28.08
N VAL A 18 4.11 -20.09 28.76
CA VAL A 18 5.51 -20.26 28.42
C VAL A 18 5.92 -21.71 28.13
N SER A 19 5.56 -22.67 29.00
CA SER A 19 5.92 -24.09 28.82
C SER A 19 5.20 -24.70 27.63
N PHE A 20 3.92 -24.34 27.46
CA PHE A 20 3.15 -24.75 26.30
C PHE A 20 3.69 -24.14 25.00
N ALA A 21 4.12 -22.88 25.03
CA ALA A 21 4.71 -22.20 23.88
C ALA A 21 6.03 -22.86 23.43
N ASP A 22 6.89 -23.29 24.37
CA ASP A 22 8.12 -24.03 24.08
C ASP A 22 7.84 -25.39 23.43
N GLU A 23 7.02 -26.21 24.08
CA GLU A 23 6.68 -27.55 23.57
C GLU A 23 6.00 -27.47 22.20
N PHE A 24 5.09 -26.51 22.03
CA PHE A 24 4.43 -26.26 20.76
C PHE A 24 5.43 -25.77 19.70
N ALA A 25 6.32 -24.83 20.02
CA ALA A 25 7.34 -24.34 19.08
C ALA A 25 8.29 -25.46 18.63
N GLU A 26 8.78 -26.30 19.54
CA GLU A 26 9.62 -27.46 19.19
C GLU A 26 8.89 -28.49 18.34
N SER A 27 7.61 -28.77 18.65
CA SER A 27 6.78 -29.64 17.81
C SER A 27 6.61 -29.08 16.40
N ARG A 28 6.40 -27.76 16.27
CA ARG A 28 6.32 -27.07 14.98
C ARG A 28 7.65 -27.13 14.23
N LEU A 29 8.78 -26.89 14.89
CA LEU A 29 10.11 -27.04 14.30
C LEU A 29 10.36 -28.46 13.77
N ASN A 30 9.92 -29.50 14.49
CA ASN A 30 10.00 -30.89 14.05
C ASN A 30 9.11 -31.19 12.82
N SER A 31 8.08 -30.38 12.58
CA SER A 31 7.29 -30.39 11.32
C SER A 31 7.83 -29.44 10.24
N GLY A 32 9.08 -28.97 10.37
CA GLY A 32 9.74 -28.09 9.40
C GLY A 32 9.23 -26.64 9.41
N ILE A 33 8.46 -26.24 10.43
CA ILE A 33 7.86 -24.92 10.55
C ILE A 33 8.78 -24.07 11.44
N ARG A 34 9.46 -23.10 10.81
CA ARG A 34 10.48 -22.26 11.45
C ARG A 34 9.91 -20.99 12.07
N ASN A 35 8.77 -20.51 11.56
CA ASN A 35 8.11 -19.30 12.01
C ASN A 35 6.80 -19.68 12.71
N SER A 36 6.87 -19.89 14.03
CA SER A 36 5.66 -20.14 14.84
C SER A 36 5.02 -18.83 15.27
N GLU A 37 4.36 -18.15 14.31
CA GLU A 37 3.74 -16.84 14.57
C GLU A 37 2.74 -16.91 15.74
N ILE A 38 1.98 -18.00 15.86
CA ILE A 38 1.04 -18.22 16.97
C ILE A 38 1.77 -18.17 18.32
N SER A 39 2.88 -18.90 18.47
CA SER A 39 3.68 -18.87 19.71
C SER A 39 4.23 -17.47 19.99
N SER A 40 4.74 -16.79 18.96
CA SER A 40 5.26 -15.42 19.09
C SER A 40 4.17 -14.42 19.47
N TYR A 41 2.95 -14.54 18.93
CA TYR A 41 1.82 -13.67 19.25
C TYR A 41 1.29 -13.88 20.67
N LEU A 42 1.26 -15.13 21.16
CA LEU A 42 0.91 -15.42 22.55
C LEU A 42 1.89 -14.75 23.52
N LEU A 43 3.20 -14.87 23.26
CA LEU A 43 4.22 -14.21 24.07
C LEU A 43 4.18 -12.68 23.95
N LEU A 44 3.86 -12.15 22.77
CA LEU A 44 3.64 -10.71 22.57
C LEU A 44 2.47 -10.20 23.41
N GLN A 45 1.38 -10.95 23.50
CA GLN A 45 0.22 -10.59 24.31
C GLN A 45 0.54 -10.64 25.80
N GLU A 46 1.23 -11.67 26.26
CA GLU A 46 1.67 -11.80 27.65
C GLU A 46 2.64 -10.69 28.06
N ALA A 47 3.56 -10.31 27.17
CA ALA A 47 4.51 -9.23 27.37
C ALA A 47 3.84 -7.86 27.57
N GLN A 48 2.61 -7.64 27.09
CA GLN A 48 1.89 -6.37 27.31
C GLN A 48 1.46 -6.16 28.77
N THR A 49 1.32 -7.25 29.53
CA THR A 49 0.91 -7.22 30.94
C THR A 49 2.06 -7.44 31.92
N ALA A 50 3.27 -7.71 31.41
CA ALA A 50 4.45 -8.01 32.19
C ALA A 50 5.26 -6.74 32.53
N ASN A 51 6.12 -6.84 33.55
CA ASN A 51 7.10 -5.80 33.87
C ASN A 51 8.16 -5.69 32.75
N GLU A 52 8.85 -4.56 32.61
CA GLU A 52 9.77 -4.29 31.48
C GLU A 52 10.82 -5.39 31.24
N GLU A 53 11.46 -5.87 32.31
CA GLU A 53 12.47 -6.93 32.23
C GLU A 53 11.88 -8.29 31.78
N GLN A 54 10.72 -8.64 32.33
CA GLN A 54 9.99 -9.85 31.95
C GLN A 54 9.46 -9.77 30.51
N ALA A 55 8.93 -8.61 30.11
CA ALA A 55 8.47 -8.34 28.76
C ALA A 55 9.63 -8.51 27.77
N ALA A 56 10.82 -7.97 28.06
CA ALA A 56 11.98 -8.11 27.20
C ALA A 56 12.43 -9.59 27.05
N ALA A 57 12.37 -10.38 28.12
CA ALA A 57 12.67 -11.81 28.07
C ALA A 57 11.66 -12.60 27.22
N LEU A 58 10.35 -12.34 27.41
CA LEU A 58 9.27 -12.95 26.62
C LEU A 58 9.40 -12.61 25.13
N LEU A 59 9.71 -11.35 24.82
CA LEU A 59 9.89 -10.87 23.46
C LEU A 59 11.16 -11.43 22.80
N GLY A 60 12.25 -11.60 23.56
CA GLY A 60 13.47 -12.27 23.09
C GLY A 60 13.18 -13.71 22.66
N ARG A 61 12.38 -14.44 23.45
CA ARG A 61 11.90 -15.78 23.09
C ARG A 61 10.96 -15.77 21.89
N ALA A 62 10.03 -14.82 21.83
CA ALA A 62 9.15 -14.65 20.67
C ALA A 62 9.95 -14.42 19.38
N SER A 63 11.10 -13.73 19.47
CA SER A 63 12.00 -13.47 18.34
C SER A 63 12.78 -14.71 17.94
N ALA A 64 13.04 -15.64 18.86
CA ALA A 64 13.65 -16.92 18.54
C ALA A 64 12.69 -17.82 17.75
N TYR A 65 11.39 -17.78 18.06
CA TYR A 65 10.37 -18.57 17.34
C TYR A 65 9.94 -17.99 15.99
N SER A 66 10.03 -16.67 15.82
CA SER A 66 9.69 -15.99 14.57
C SER A 66 10.61 -14.78 14.34
N PRO A 67 11.87 -14.99 13.91
CA PRO A 67 12.85 -13.91 13.75
C PRO A 67 12.45 -12.90 12.67
N ASP A 68 11.68 -13.34 11.68
CA ASP A 68 11.23 -12.52 10.55
C ASP A 68 9.85 -11.87 10.80
N LEU A 69 9.33 -11.91 12.04
CA LEU A 69 8.06 -11.28 12.41
C LEU A 69 8.29 -9.82 12.87
N PRO A 70 7.87 -8.79 12.09
CA PRO A 70 8.15 -7.39 12.44
C PRO A 70 7.55 -6.95 13.78
N ALA A 71 6.39 -7.50 14.14
CA ALA A 71 5.69 -7.17 15.38
C ALA A 71 6.55 -7.45 16.63
N VAL A 72 7.35 -8.51 16.62
CA VAL A 72 8.25 -8.86 17.73
C VAL A 72 9.37 -7.83 17.87
N GLN A 73 9.98 -7.44 16.74
CA GLN A 73 11.05 -6.44 16.73
C GLN A 73 10.56 -5.08 17.23
N PHE A 74 9.37 -4.64 16.83
CA PHE A 74 8.79 -3.40 17.38
C PHE A 74 8.40 -3.52 18.85
N GLY A 75 7.96 -4.70 19.29
CA GLY A 75 7.75 -4.99 20.71
C GLY A 75 9.05 -4.84 21.50
N LEU A 76 10.15 -5.41 21.00
CA LEU A 76 11.48 -5.30 21.60
C LEU A 76 11.97 -3.85 21.64
N ALA A 77 11.82 -3.11 20.54
CA ALA A 77 12.18 -1.70 20.47
C ALA A 77 11.48 -0.87 21.55
N ARG A 78 10.19 -1.15 21.81
CA ARG A 78 9.41 -0.48 22.85
C ARG A 78 9.82 -0.90 24.26
N ALA A 79 10.01 -2.20 24.48
CA ALA A 79 10.36 -2.74 25.80
C ALA A 79 11.78 -2.35 26.25
N ARG A 80 12.71 -2.17 25.29
CA ARG A 80 14.09 -1.76 25.55
C ARG A 80 14.30 -0.24 25.48
N PHE A 81 13.25 0.53 25.20
CA PHE A 81 13.37 1.98 25.09
C PHE A 81 13.71 2.60 26.45
N ALA A 82 14.91 3.16 26.56
CA ALA A 82 15.32 3.98 27.70
C ALA A 82 15.88 5.30 27.20
N LEU A 83 15.70 6.39 27.96
CA LEU A 83 16.22 7.74 27.64
C LEU A 83 17.76 7.85 27.74
N SER A 84 18.46 6.73 27.93
CA SER A 84 19.91 6.66 27.88
C SER A 84 20.42 6.56 26.43
N TYR A 85 21.65 7.00 26.17
CA TYR A 85 22.26 6.90 24.84
C TYR A 85 22.25 5.45 24.30
N SER A 86 22.63 4.48 25.14
CA SER A 86 22.62 3.05 24.77
C SER A 86 21.22 2.50 24.53
N GLY A 87 20.24 2.85 25.37
CA GLY A 87 18.86 2.39 25.22
C GLY A 87 18.18 2.95 23.96
N ILE A 88 18.49 4.19 23.58
CA ILE A 88 18.03 4.78 22.32
C ILE A 88 18.62 4.01 21.12
N LEU A 89 19.92 3.72 21.12
CA LEU A 89 20.57 2.99 20.03
C LEU A 89 20.01 1.56 19.89
N GLU A 90 19.87 0.83 20.99
CA GLU A 90 19.32 -0.53 20.99
C GLU A 90 17.87 -0.55 20.48
N SER A 91 17.06 0.45 20.88
CA SER A 91 15.69 0.62 20.37
C SER A 91 15.68 0.90 18.86
N ILE A 92 16.58 1.75 18.37
CA ILE A 92 16.73 2.03 16.92
C ILE A 92 17.12 0.77 16.16
N ASP A 93 18.05 -0.03 16.67
CA ASP A 93 18.47 -1.28 16.02
C ASP A 93 17.29 -2.25 15.86
N HIS A 94 16.44 -2.38 16.87
CA HIS A 94 15.21 -3.17 16.79
C HIS A 94 14.16 -2.56 15.84
N VAL A 95 14.03 -1.23 15.76
CA VAL A 95 13.17 -0.58 14.76
C VAL A 95 13.67 -0.88 13.34
N VAL A 96 14.98 -0.78 13.11
CA VAL A 96 15.61 -1.09 11.81
C VAL A 96 15.45 -2.58 11.48
N ALA A 97 15.66 -3.48 12.44
CA ALA A 97 15.42 -4.90 12.27
C ALA A 97 13.95 -5.19 11.94
N GLY A 98 13.02 -4.51 12.60
CA GLY A 98 11.59 -4.58 12.32
C GLY A 98 11.25 -4.13 10.91
N ILE A 99 11.81 -3.02 10.44
CA ILE A 99 11.66 -2.53 9.06
C ILE A 99 12.24 -3.54 8.06
N ASN A 100 13.44 -4.05 8.31
CA ASN A 100 14.08 -5.04 7.44
C ASN A 100 13.27 -6.35 7.36
N ALA A 101 12.60 -6.74 8.44
CA ALA A 101 11.72 -7.91 8.46
C ALA A 101 10.51 -7.78 7.50
N TYR A 102 10.05 -6.57 7.15
CA TYR A 102 8.99 -6.40 6.14
C TYR A 102 9.40 -6.97 4.80
N SER A 103 10.66 -6.76 4.39
CA SER A 103 11.12 -7.21 3.07
C SER A 103 11.17 -8.73 2.95
N LYS A 104 11.31 -9.42 4.10
CA LYS A 104 11.36 -10.87 4.18
C LYS A 104 9.98 -11.50 4.21
N ASN A 105 9.00 -10.79 4.78
CA ASN A 105 7.62 -11.23 4.90
C ASN A 105 6.77 -10.68 3.74
N PHE A 106 6.39 -11.57 2.83
CA PHE A 106 5.59 -11.30 1.64
C PHE A 106 4.30 -10.58 1.98
N TRP A 107 3.48 -11.12 2.90
CA TRP A 107 2.18 -10.51 3.20
C TRP A 107 2.31 -9.11 3.81
N TRP A 108 3.34 -8.88 4.62
CA TRP A 108 3.61 -7.55 5.17
C TRP A 108 4.03 -6.55 4.09
N SER A 109 5.01 -6.89 3.25
CA SER A 109 5.46 -6.00 2.17
C SER A 109 4.37 -5.78 1.12
N PHE A 110 3.67 -6.83 0.72
CA PHE A 110 2.64 -6.80 -0.31
C PHE A 110 1.41 -6.00 0.13
N SER A 111 0.91 -6.23 1.35
CA SER A 111 -0.22 -5.47 1.89
C SER A 111 0.12 -3.99 2.09
N LEU A 112 1.34 -3.66 2.53
CA LEU A 112 1.79 -2.29 2.69
C LEU A 112 1.85 -1.56 1.34
N ALA A 113 2.42 -2.19 0.32
CA ALA A 113 2.49 -1.64 -1.02
C ALA A 113 1.09 -1.48 -1.63
N GLY A 114 0.21 -2.46 -1.46
CA GLY A 114 -1.19 -2.39 -1.90
C GLY A 114 -1.95 -1.25 -1.21
N ALA A 115 -1.74 -1.07 0.10
CA ALA A 115 -2.33 0.03 0.86
C ALA A 115 -1.82 1.40 0.41
N ALA A 116 -0.50 1.54 0.21
CA ALA A 116 0.10 2.77 -0.33
C ALA A 116 -0.46 3.09 -1.73
N TYR A 117 -0.55 2.08 -2.59
CA TYR A 117 -1.07 2.23 -3.95
C TYR A 117 -2.55 2.64 -3.95
N LEU A 118 -3.40 1.94 -3.19
CA LEU A 118 -4.81 2.29 -3.07
C LEU A 118 -5.01 3.68 -2.48
N SER A 119 -4.25 4.04 -1.44
CA SER A 119 -4.30 5.37 -0.85
C SER A 119 -3.92 6.46 -1.85
N LEU A 120 -2.91 6.21 -2.69
CA LEU A 120 -2.49 7.15 -3.73
C LEU A 120 -3.61 7.40 -4.75
N VAL A 121 -4.23 6.33 -5.25
CA VAL A 121 -5.32 6.41 -6.24
C VAL A 121 -6.57 7.05 -5.63
N LEU A 122 -7.01 6.58 -4.46
CA LEU A 122 -8.20 7.09 -3.79
C LEU A 122 -8.03 8.55 -3.39
N SER A 123 -6.89 8.91 -2.79
CA SER A 123 -6.63 10.31 -2.42
C SER A 123 -6.64 11.23 -3.63
N PHE A 124 -6.07 10.82 -4.77
CA PHE A 124 -6.11 11.61 -5.99
C PHE A 124 -7.56 11.88 -6.45
N ILE A 125 -8.40 10.83 -6.50
CA ILE A 125 -9.81 10.96 -6.90
C ILE A 125 -10.58 11.86 -5.92
N VAL A 126 -10.41 11.64 -4.61
CA VAL A 126 -11.07 12.42 -3.54
C VAL A 126 -10.65 13.88 -3.59
N VAL A 127 -9.37 14.18 -3.84
CA VAL A 127 -8.86 15.55 -3.98
C VAL A 127 -9.53 16.27 -5.15
N ILE A 128 -9.61 15.61 -6.32
CA ILE A 128 -10.26 16.20 -7.49
C ILE A 128 -11.75 16.43 -7.22
N PHE A 129 -12.42 15.50 -6.56
CA PHE A 129 -13.81 15.65 -6.15
C PHE A 129 -14.01 16.85 -5.21
N ILE A 130 -13.16 17.02 -4.19
CA ILE A 130 -13.20 18.18 -3.29
C ILE A 130 -12.94 19.48 -4.06
N ILE A 131 -11.97 19.50 -4.98
CA ILE A 131 -11.70 20.68 -5.82
C ILE A 131 -12.94 21.07 -6.61
N VAL A 132 -13.60 20.10 -7.23
CA VAL A 132 -14.84 20.34 -7.98
C VAL A 132 -15.94 20.88 -7.07
N ILE A 133 -16.17 20.30 -5.88
CA ILE A 133 -17.17 20.79 -4.93
C ILE A 133 -16.87 22.23 -4.48
N VAL A 134 -15.62 22.53 -4.14
CA VAL A 134 -15.25 23.89 -3.67
C VAL A 134 -15.38 24.92 -4.79
N ARG A 135 -15.11 24.52 -6.04
CA ARG A 135 -15.12 25.44 -7.19
C ARG A 135 -16.50 25.58 -7.84
N ILE A 136 -17.34 24.55 -7.82
CA ILE A 136 -18.62 24.57 -8.54
C ILE A 136 -19.50 25.74 -8.10
N PHE A 137 -19.60 26.01 -6.79
CA PHE A 137 -20.38 27.16 -6.29
C PHE A 137 -19.83 28.52 -6.74
N GLY A 138 -18.51 28.62 -6.94
CA GLY A 138 -17.85 29.84 -7.39
C GLY A 138 -17.93 30.05 -8.91
N ASP A 139 -17.85 28.98 -9.69
CA ASP A 139 -17.73 29.08 -11.15
C ASP A 139 -19.06 28.84 -11.87
N LEU A 140 -20.02 28.13 -11.27
CA LEU A 140 -21.33 27.86 -11.87
C LEU A 140 -22.08 29.13 -12.29
N PRO A 141 -22.06 30.24 -11.52
CA PRO A 141 -22.68 31.49 -11.98
C PRO A 141 -22.03 32.09 -13.24
N LEU A 142 -20.73 31.88 -13.45
CA LEU A 142 -20.04 32.33 -14.68
C LEU A 142 -20.49 31.51 -15.88
N LEU A 143 -20.61 30.19 -15.69
CA LEU A 143 -21.12 29.27 -16.71
C LEU A 143 -22.59 29.58 -17.04
N ALA A 144 -23.43 29.79 -16.03
CA ALA A 144 -24.85 30.10 -16.21
C ALA A 144 -25.04 31.37 -17.05
N HIS A 145 -24.27 32.42 -16.75
CA HIS A 145 -24.29 33.65 -17.53
C HIS A 145 -23.90 33.43 -19.01
N GLU A 146 -22.86 32.64 -19.27
CA GLU A 146 -22.45 32.33 -20.66
C GLU A 146 -23.44 31.40 -21.39
N ILE A 147 -24.20 30.56 -20.67
CA ILE A 147 -25.26 29.73 -21.25
C ILE A 147 -26.46 30.59 -21.67
N GLU A 148 -26.85 31.54 -20.84
CA GLU A 148 -27.91 32.51 -21.19
C GLU A 148 -27.55 33.31 -22.45
N GLU A 149 -26.25 33.61 -22.63
CA GLU A 149 -25.78 34.40 -23.77
C GLU A 149 -25.64 33.60 -25.07
N SER A 150 -25.42 32.28 -25.01
CA SER A 150 -25.24 31.42 -26.19
C SER A 150 -25.90 30.05 -26.04
N ARG A 151 -26.92 29.79 -26.87
CA ARG A 151 -27.59 28.47 -26.94
C ARG A 151 -26.64 27.31 -27.31
N GLN A 152 -25.50 27.58 -27.94
CA GLN A 152 -24.50 26.54 -28.26
C GLN A 152 -23.91 25.89 -26.99
N ASN A 153 -23.92 26.58 -25.85
CA ASN A 153 -23.39 26.07 -24.58
C ASN A 153 -24.33 25.04 -23.91
N ILE A 154 -25.59 24.93 -24.33
CA ILE A 154 -26.54 23.89 -23.86
C ILE A 154 -26.08 22.49 -24.30
N VAL A 155 -25.47 22.38 -25.48
CA VAL A 155 -24.91 21.11 -26.00
C VAL A 155 -23.84 20.57 -25.06
N LEU A 156 -23.06 21.45 -24.46
CA LEU A 156 -21.98 21.10 -23.54
C LEU A 156 -22.51 20.49 -22.23
N LEU A 157 -23.66 20.96 -21.74
CA LEU A 157 -24.37 20.37 -20.59
C LEU A 157 -24.97 19.00 -20.93
N LEU A 158 -25.52 18.83 -22.14
CA LEU A 158 -26.03 17.55 -22.64
C LEU A 158 -24.93 16.49 -22.73
N ILE A 159 -23.75 16.86 -23.23
CA ILE A 159 -22.57 15.97 -23.27
C ILE A 159 -22.17 15.51 -21.86
N LEU A 160 -22.18 16.43 -20.90
CA LEU A 160 -21.90 16.17 -19.50
C LEU A 160 -22.89 15.21 -18.84
N PHE A 161 -24.17 15.36 -19.16
CA PHE A 161 -25.21 14.45 -18.72
C PHE A 161 -24.99 13.03 -19.28
N VAL A 162 -24.62 12.90 -20.56
CA VAL A 162 -24.28 11.58 -21.14
C VAL A 162 -23.09 10.94 -20.41
N PHE A 163 -22.05 11.71 -20.07
CA PHE A 163 -20.91 11.18 -19.31
C PHE A 163 -21.28 10.72 -17.90
N SER A 164 -22.28 11.34 -17.25
CA SER A 164 -22.77 10.92 -15.93
C SER A 164 -23.39 9.52 -15.92
N LEU A 165 -24.04 9.14 -17.02
CA LEU A 165 -24.63 7.81 -17.19
C LEU A 165 -23.59 6.72 -17.44
N ILE A 166 -22.40 7.09 -17.93
CA ILE A 166 -21.37 6.15 -18.39
C ILE A 166 -20.35 5.81 -17.29
N SER A 167 -19.86 6.82 -16.58
CA SER A 167 -18.87 6.64 -15.51
C SER A 167 -18.80 7.85 -14.58
N PRO A 168 -18.75 7.65 -13.25
CA PRO A 168 -18.50 8.74 -12.29
C PRO A 168 -17.20 9.50 -12.57
N LEU A 169 -16.18 8.81 -13.10
CA LEU A 169 -14.88 9.42 -13.41
C LEU A 169 -14.94 10.30 -14.67
N LEU A 170 -15.67 9.87 -15.72
CA LEU A 170 -15.90 10.69 -16.91
C LEU A 170 -16.79 11.89 -16.59
N PHE A 171 -17.78 11.72 -15.71
CA PHE A 171 -18.57 12.82 -15.19
C PHE A 171 -17.72 13.87 -14.48
N LEU A 172 -16.87 13.41 -13.55
CA LEU A 172 -15.93 14.28 -12.85
C LEU A 172 -14.99 14.99 -13.83
N ALA A 173 -14.55 14.31 -14.88
CA ALA A 173 -13.73 14.89 -15.96
C ALA A 173 -14.46 16.00 -16.69
N GLY A 174 -15.72 15.76 -17.08
CA GLY A 174 -16.54 16.74 -17.76
C GLY A 174 -16.69 18.01 -16.93
N ILE A 175 -16.98 17.89 -15.63
CA ILE A 175 -17.13 19.05 -14.75
C ILE A 175 -15.79 19.78 -14.64
N LEU A 176 -14.69 19.04 -14.45
CA LEU A 176 -13.37 19.64 -14.34
C LEU A 176 -12.92 20.35 -15.63
N VAL A 177 -13.27 19.81 -16.80
CA VAL A 177 -13.04 20.44 -18.11
C VAL A 177 -13.80 21.76 -18.21
N LEU A 178 -15.07 21.81 -17.77
CA LEU A 178 -15.83 23.06 -17.73
C LEU A 178 -15.22 24.09 -16.79
N LEU A 179 -14.95 23.71 -15.55
CA LEU A 179 -14.34 24.60 -14.56
C LEU A 179 -12.98 25.09 -15.06
N GLY A 180 -12.23 24.21 -15.72
CA GLY A 180 -10.93 24.45 -16.35
C GLY A 180 -10.91 25.61 -17.33
N LEU A 181 -12.04 25.89 -17.99
CA LEU A 181 -12.17 27.00 -18.92
C LEU A 181 -12.01 28.38 -18.25
N TYR A 182 -12.36 28.48 -16.96
CA TYR A 182 -12.27 29.70 -16.15
C TYR A 182 -11.04 29.72 -15.24
N MET A 183 -10.23 28.66 -15.24
CA MET A 183 -9.02 28.58 -14.43
C MET A 183 -7.89 29.46 -14.99
N PRO A 184 -6.99 30.00 -14.14
CA PRO A 184 -5.72 30.58 -14.56
C PRO A 184 -4.89 29.61 -15.41
N ARG A 185 -4.03 30.13 -16.29
CA ARG A 185 -3.19 29.31 -17.20
C ARG A 185 -2.41 28.20 -16.48
N ILE A 186 -1.87 28.49 -15.29
CA ILE A 186 -1.09 27.53 -14.49
C ILE A 186 -2.01 26.44 -13.90
N ASP A 187 -3.20 26.80 -13.44
CA ASP A 187 -4.13 25.86 -12.80
C ASP A 187 -4.79 24.89 -13.80
N LYS A 188 -4.81 25.23 -15.10
CA LYS A 188 -5.24 24.31 -16.17
C LYS A 188 -4.41 23.03 -16.24
N ALA A 189 -3.19 23.04 -15.69
CA ALA A 189 -2.36 21.84 -15.57
C ALA A 189 -3.08 20.72 -14.79
N LEU A 190 -3.92 21.06 -13.82
CA LEU A 190 -4.70 20.08 -13.06
C LEU A 190 -5.72 19.33 -13.93
N VAL A 191 -6.34 20.02 -14.88
CA VAL A 191 -7.29 19.40 -15.83
C VAL A 191 -6.57 18.37 -16.67
N TYR A 192 -5.43 18.73 -17.26
CA TYR A 192 -4.61 17.80 -18.04
C TYR A 192 -4.07 16.64 -17.20
N LEU A 193 -3.68 16.89 -15.95
CA LEU A 193 -3.25 15.84 -15.01
C LEU A 193 -4.37 14.82 -14.77
N PHE A 194 -5.60 15.27 -14.53
CA PHE A 194 -6.73 14.37 -14.34
C PHE A 194 -7.11 13.62 -15.63
N LEU A 195 -7.06 14.29 -16.80
CA LEU A 195 -7.30 13.62 -18.08
C LEU A 195 -6.21 12.58 -18.41
N ALA A 196 -4.95 12.84 -18.06
CA ALA A 196 -3.86 11.87 -18.17
C ALA A 196 -4.04 10.69 -17.19
N PHE A 197 -4.56 10.95 -15.99
CA PHE A 197 -4.99 9.88 -15.08
C PHE A 197 -6.09 9.03 -15.72
N LEU A 198 -7.12 9.61 -16.34
CA LEU A 198 -8.16 8.84 -17.04
C LEU A 198 -7.61 8.02 -18.21
N LEU A 199 -6.68 8.59 -18.97
CA LEU A 199 -5.99 7.91 -20.07
C LEU A 199 -5.30 6.62 -19.59
N THR A 200 -4.67 6.67 -18.42
CA THR A 200 -3.95 5.54 -17.82
C THR A 200 -4.80 4.72 -16.84
N SER A 201 -6.04 5.15 -16.58
CA SER A 201 -6.90 4.56 -15.53
C SER A 201 -7.19 3.07 -15.68
N PRO A 202 -7.30 2.47 -16.90
CA PRO A 202 -7.47 1.02 -17.01
C PRO A 202 -6.29 0.25 -16.43
N PHE A 203 -5.06 0.73 -16.62
CA PHE A 203 -3.87 0.16 -16.01
C PHE A 203 -3.87 0.39 -14.49
N VAL A 204 -4.19 1.62 -14.07
CA VAL A 204 -4.22 1.98 -12.65
C VAL A 204 -5.19 1.08 -11.86
N PHE A 205 -6.42 0.91 -12.36
CA PHE A 205 -7.42 0.08 -11.69
C PHE A 205 -7.17 -1.41 -11.82
N ARG A 206 -6.55 -1.87 -12.92
CA ARG A 206 -6.10 -3.28 -13.03
C ARG A 206 -5.06 -3.61 -11.97
N THR A 207 -4.10 -2.71 -11.76
CA THR A 207 -3.09 -2.85 -10.71
C THR A 207 -3.71 -2.83 -9.32
N ALA A 208 -4.67 -1.93 -9.05
CA ALA A 208 -5.41 -1.92 -7.78
C ALA A 208 -6.17 -3.24 -7.55
N ALA A 209 -6.84 -3.74 -8.59
CA ALA A 209 -7.58 -5.00 -8.52
C ALA A 209 -6.63 -6.19 -8.27
N GLN A 210 -5.43 -6.17 -8.84
CA GLN A 210 -4.44 -7.22 -8.65
C GLN A 210 -4.00 -7.35 -7.18
N PHE A 211 -3.73 -6.23 -6.50
CA PHE A 211 -3.45 -6.26 -5.06
C PHE A 211 -4.58 -6.92 -4.27
N LEU A 212 -5.84 -6.61 -4.59
CA LEU A 212 -6.99 -7.21 -3.90
C LEU A 212 -7.21 -8.69 -4.24
N GLN A 213 -7.01 -9.07 -5.51
CA GLN A 213 -7.18 -10.45 -5.96
C GLN A 213 -6.12 -11.37 -5.34
N VAL A 214 -4.87 -10.94 -5.30
CA VAL A 214 -3.79 -11.71 -4.67
C VAL A 214 -4.06 -11.87 -3.18
N SER A 215 -4.45 -10.80 -2.48
CA SER A 215 -4.80 -10.86 -1.04
C SER A 215 -5.98 -11.77 -0.71
N SER A 216 -6.86 -12.03 -1.67
CA SER A 216 -8.00 -12.96 -1.53
C SER A 216 -7.75 -14.35 -2.10
N SER A 217 -6.59 -14.59 -2.72
CA SER A 217 -6.25 -15.88 -3.33
C SER A 217 -5.84 -16.92 -2.28
N GLY A 218 -6.66 -17.97 -2.14
CA GLY A 218 -6.35 -19.11 -1.27
C GLY A 218 -5.09 -19.87 -1.70
N ALA A 219 -4.88 -20.04 -3.01
CA ALA A 219 -3.66 -20.68 -3.53
C ALA A 219 -2.41 -19.86 -3.19
N MET A 220 -2.46 -18.54 -3.33
CA MET A 220 -1.34 -17.68 -2.96
C MET A 220 -1.06 -17.74 -1.46
N LYS A 221 -2.11 -17.68 -0.63
CA LYS A 221 -1.99 -17.82 0.83
C LYS A 221 -1.29 -19.13 1.21
N ALA A 222 -1.70 -20.25 0.62
CA ALA A 222 -1.06 -21.55 0.82
C ALA A 222 0.42 -21.58 0.37
N ILE A 223 0.73 -21.05 -0.81
CA ILE A 223 2.11 -21.00 -1.33
C ILE A 223 3.00 -20.19 -0.38
N VAL A 224 2.57 -18.99 0.02
CA VAL A 224 3.34 -18.12 0.90
C VAL A 224 3.55 -18.76 2.27
N GLU A 225 2.49 -19.34 2.86
CA GLU A 225 2.54 -19.94 4.19
C GLU A 225 3.57 -21.07 4.31
N VAL A 226 3.68 -21.91 3.27
CA VAL A 226 4.67 -23.00 3.23
C VAL A 226 6.08 -22.46 3.06
N ASN A 227 6.29 -21.54 2.10
CA ASN A 227 7.62 -21.05 1.76
C ASN A 227 8.21 -20.14 2.84
N GLU A 228 7.38 -19.38 3.55
CA GLU A 228 7.79 -18.65 4.75
C GLU A 228 7.84 -19.53 6.01
N SER A 229 7.60 -20.84 5.86
CA SER A 229 7.66 -21.83 6.93
C SER A 229 6.77 -21.48 8.13
N LYS A 230 5.55 -21.02 7.84
CA LYS A 230 4.51 -20.67 8.83
C LYS A 230 3.53 -21.82 9.07
N GLY A 231 3.27 -22.63 8.05
CA GLY A 231 2.33 -23.74 8.12
C GLY A 231 2.25 -24.56 6.84
N ASN A 232 1.79 -25.82 6.97
CA ASN A 232 1.66 -26.77 5.86
C ASN A 232 0.20 -27.20 5.63
N ALA A 233 -0.62 -27.25 6.68
CA ALA A 233 -1.94 -27.89 6.65
C ALA A 233 -2.90 -27.27 5.61
N TYR A 234 -2.93 -25.95 5.50
CA TYR A 234 -3.79 -25.28 4.51
C TYR A 234 -3.34 -25.57 3.07
N ALA A 235 -2.03 -25.67 2.83
CA ALA A 235 -1.50 -25.99 1.51
C ALA A 235 -1.83 -27.42 1.07
N LEU A 236 -1.92 -28.37 2.01
CA LEU A 236 -2.27 -29.75 1.69
C LEU A 236 -3.67 -29.91 1.10
N SER A 237 -4.61 -29.03 1.46
CA SER A 237 -5.95 -29.00 0.88
C SER A 237 -6.05 -28.06 -0.32
N ALA A 238 -5.44 -26.87 -0.24
CA ALA A 238 -5.58 -25.83 -1.25
C ALA A 238 -4.79 -26.09 -2.55
N LEU A 239 -3.67 -26.83 -2.48
CA LEU A 239 -2.76 -27.01 -3.63
C LEU A 239 -2.82 -28.40 -4.27
N LYS A 240 -3.56 -29.35 -3.67
CA LYS A 240 -3.57 -30.77 -4.07
C LYS A 240 -3.87 -31.04 -5.56
N SER A 241 -4.71 -30.22 -6.18
CA SER A 241 -5.14 -30.38 -7.58
C SER A 241 -4.43 -29.44 -8.56
N SER A 242 -3.45 -28.67 -8.10
CA SER A 242 -2.77 -27.69 -8.95
C SER A 242 -1.69 -28.34 -9.83
N ASN A 243 -1.69 -27.98 -11.11
CA ASN A 243 -0.61 -28.32 -12.05
C ASN A 243 0.36 -27.16 -12.28
N ASP A 244 0.18 -26.03 -11.58
CA ASP A 244 1.13 -24.93 -11.64
C ASP A 244 2.46 -25.34 -10.97
N PRO A 245 3.63 -25.15 -11.62
CA PRO A 245 4.92 -25.54 -11.06
C PRO A 245 5.20 -24.97 -9.67
N THR A 246 4.80 -23.72 -9.41
CA THR A 246 5.02 -23.05 -8.12
C THR A 246 4.16 -23.68 -7.02
N ALA A 247 2.90 -23.97 -7.36
CA ALA A 247 2.00 -24.69 -6.47
C ALA A 247 2.48 -26.12 -6.20
N LEU A 248 2.93 -26.87 -7.22
CA LEU A 248 3.49 -28.22 -7.07
C LEU A 248 4.72 -28.23 -6.17
N PHE A 249 5.65 -27.27 -6.35
CA PHE A 249 6.82 -27.11 -5.50
C PHE A 249 6.42 -26.93 -4.02
N SER A 250 5.48 -26.01 -3.77
CA SER A 250 5.03 -25.69 -2.41
C SER A 250 4.22 -26.84 -1.80
N TYR A 251 3.43 -27.55 -2.62
CA TYR A 251 2.67 -28.72 -2.20
C TYR A 251 3.60 -29.88 -1.81
N GLY A 252 4.62 -30.18 -2.64
CA GLY A 252 5.64 -31.17 -2.33
C GLY A 252 6.41 -30.85 -1.04
N LEU A 253 6.73 -29.57 -0.80
CA LEU A 253 7.38 -29.13 0.44
C LEU A 253 6.47 -29.35 1.66
N ALA A 254 5.19 -29.00 1.55
CA ALA A 254 4.21 -29.23 2.61
C ALA A 254 4.04 -30.73 2.92
N LEU A 255 3.92 -31.58 1.89
CA LEU A 255 3.81 -33.04 2.02
C LEU A 255 5.03 -33.64 2.72
N LYS A 256 6.24 -33.28 2.28
CA LYS A 256 7.50 -33.73 2.89
C LYS A 256 7.54 -33.38 4.37
N ARG A 257 7.21 -32.12 4.71
CA ARG A 257 7.21 -31.64 6.10
C ARG A 257 6.19 -32.35 6.97
N SER A 258 5.09 -32.80 6.38
CA SER A 258 4.06 -33.63 7.01
C SER A 258 4.38 -35.13 7.03
N GLY A 259 5.53 -35.57 6.53
CA GLY A 259 5.93 -36.97 6.50
C GLY A 259 5.27 -37.82 5.41
N LEU A 260 4.52 -37.18 4.49
CA LEU A 260 3.83 -37.83 3.37
C LEU A 260 4.80 -37.98 2.18
N TYR A 261 5.83 -38.81 2.36
CA TYR A 261 6.98 -38.84 1.46
C TYR A 261 6.68 -39.36 0.05
N ASP A 262 5.83 -40.40 -0.10
CA ASP A 262 5.50 -40.96 -1.42
C ASP A 262 4.74 -39.94 -2.27
N GLU A 263 3.81 -39.22 -1.65
CA GLU A 263 3.05 -38.14 -2.28
C GLU A 263 3.96 -36.95 -2.62
N ALA A 264 4.90 -36.60 -1.73
CA ALA A 264 5.87 -35.54 -1.97
C ALA A 264 6.78 -35.88 -3.15
N MET A 265 7.26 -37.13 -3.24
CA MET A 265 8.07 -37.63 -4.34
C MET A 265 7.28 -37.51 -5.66
N ALA A 266 6.03 -37.96 -5.69
CA ALA A 266 5.19 -37.85 -6.88
C ALA A 266 4.99 -36.38 -7.33
N ALA A 267 4.80 -35.45 -6.37
CA ALA A 267 4.68 -34.03 -6.65
C ALA A 267 5.97 -33.44 -7.24
N TYR A 268 7.14 -33.78 -6.68
CA TYR A 268 8.43 -33.33 -7.18
C TYR A 268 8.81 -33.96 -8.51
N ASP A 269 8.54 -35.24 -8.73
CA ASP A 269 8.73 -35.91 -10.02
C ASP A 269 7.88 -35.26 -11.11
N HIS A 270 6.63 -34.91 -10.78
CA HIS A 270 5.77 -34.17 -11.69
C HIS A 270 6.32 -32.76 -11.97
N LEU A 271 6.75 -32.03 -10.94
CA LEU A 271 7.37 -30.72 -11.09
C LEU A 271 8.59 -30.79 -12.01
N ILE A 272 9.52 -31.71 -11.77
CA ILE A 272 10.77 -31.85 -12.52
C ILE A 272 10.51 -32.19 -13.99
N LYS A 273 9.46 -32.97 -14.29
CA LYS A 273 9.01 -33.23 -15.67
C LYS A 273 8.52 -31.96 -16.38
N ILE A 274 7.87 -31.05 -15.66
CA ILE A 274 7.41 -29.77 -16.22
C ILE A 274 8.58 -28.79 -16.34
N LYS A 275 9.38 -28.69 -15.27
CA LYS A 275 10.50 -27.77 -15.14
C LYS A 275 11.54 -28.37 -14.18
N ALA A 276 12.62 -28.88 -14.75
CA ALA A 276 13.80 -29.27 -13.99
C ALA A 276 14.51 -28.01 -13.46
N ASP A 277 14.53 -27.84 -12.14
CA ASP A 277 15.32 -26.80 -11.48
C ASP A 277 16.03 -27.30 -10.22
N ALA A 278 17.12 -26.63 -9.86
CA ALA A 278 17.95 -27.05 -8.73
C ALA A 278 17.16 -27.13 -7.40
N PRO A 279 16.29 -26.16 -7.02
CA PRO A 279 15.49 -26.27 -5.80
C PRO A 279 14.57 -27.51 -5.77
N GLY A 280 13.95 -27.87 -6.90
CA GLY A 280 13.13 -29.07 -7.00
C GLY A 280 13.92 -30.34 -6.68
N TYR A 281 15.12 -30.48 -7.25
CA TYR A 281 16.01 -31.61 -6.96
C TYR A 281 16.53 -31.63 -5.52
N VAL A 282 16.81 -30.47 -4.91
CA VAL A 282 17.19 -30.41 -3.48
C VAL A 282 16.05 -30.96 -2.63
N ASN A 283 14.82 -30.47 -2.82
CA ASN A 283 13.73 -30.93 -1.98
C ASN A 283 13.31 -32.38 -2.28
N LEU A 284 13.47 -32.88 -3.50
CA LEU A 284 13.33 -34.31 -3.80
C LEU A 284 14.38 -35.13 -3.03
N GLY A 285 15.64 -34.69 -2.99
CA GLY A 285 16.68 -35.29 -2.16
C GLY A 285 16.28 -35.32 -0.68
N ASN A 286 15.68 -34.25 -0.17
CA ASN A 286 15.18 -34.19 1.20
C ASN A 286 14.05 -35.20 1.48
N VAL A 287 13.21 -35.49 0.48
CA VAL A 287 12.20 -36.56 0.58
C VAL A 287 12.89 -37.92 0.71
N TYR A 288 13.92 -38.21 -0.07
CA TYR A 288 14.69 -39.45 0.04
C TYR A 288 15.39 -39.61 1.39
N VAL A 289 15.93 -38.53 1.97
CA VAL A 289 16.46 -38.55 3.34
C VAL A 289 15.36 -38.92 4.35
N GLY A 290 14.15 -38.36 4.20
CA GLY A 290 12.99 -38.72 5.02
C GLY A 290 12.61 -40.21 4.94
N GLN A 291 12.88 -40.86 3.81
CA GLN A 291 12.70 -42.30 3.59
C GLN A 291 13.94 -43.14 3.92
N ASN A 292 15.02 -42.54 4.46
CA ASN A 292 16.31 -43.19 4.70
C ASN A 292 16.99 -43.77 3.44
N ARG A 293 16.70 -43.19 2.26
CA ARG A 293 17.29 -43.58 0.97
C ARG A 293 18.45 -42.66 0.62
N LEU A 294 19.56 -42.81 1.34
CA LEU A 294 20.68 -41.85 1.29
C LEU A 294 21.37 -41.77 -0.09
N ASP A 295 21.53 -42.88 -0.80
CA ASP A 295 22.13 -42.88 -2.14
C ASP A 295 21.29 -42.11 -3.17
N ASP A 296 19.96 -42.22 -3.09
CA ASP A 296 19.04 -41.47 -3.93
C ASP A 296 19.06 -39.98 -3.61
N ALA A 297 19.21 -39.63 -2.32
CA ALA A 297 19.39 -38.26 -1.88
C ALA A 297 20.67 -37.65 -2.45
N VAL A 298 21.81 -38.35 -2.36
CA VAL A 298 23.09 -37.92 -2.95
C VAL A 298 22.95 -37.66 -4.45
N ARG A 299 22.33 -38.60 -5.19
CA ARG A 299 22.09 -38.42 -6.63
C ARG A 299 21.25 -37.17 -6.93
N SER A 300 20.20 -36.95 -6.16
CA SER A 300 19.32 -35.79 -6.32
C SER A 300 20.04 -34.48 -6.01
N TYR A 301 20.83 -34.42 -4.94
CA TYR A 301 21.60 -33.22 -4.62
C TYR A 301 22.71 -32.95 -5.63
N LEU A 302 23.40 -33.98 -6.14
CA LEU A 302 24.39 -33.81 -7.22
C LEU A 302 23.73 -33.31 -8.51
N ALA A 303 22.52 -33.79 -8.83
CA ALA A 303 21.73 -33.25 -9.94
C ALA A 303 21.41 -31.76 -9.71
N ALA A 304 20.99 -31.37 -8.50
CA ALA A 304 20.77 -29.96 -8.18
C ALA A 304 22.04 -29.12 -8.37
N VAL A 305 23.18 -29.57 -7.84
CA VAL A 305 24.48 -28.90 -7.96
C VAL A 305 24.91 -28.74 -9.42
N SER A 306 24.64 -29.74 -10.26
CA SER A 306 24.96 -29.69 -11.69
C SER A 306 24.16 -28.63 -12.46
N ILE A 307 22.91 -28.37 -12.04
CA ILE A 307 22.07 -27.31 -12.61
C ILE A 307 22.51 -25.95 -12.08
N ARG A 308 22.63 -25.84 -10.75
CA ARG A 308 23.08 -24.63 -10.07
C ARG A 308 23.63 -24.96 -8.69
N PRO A 309 24.89 -24.59 -8.39
CA PRO A 309 25.45 -24.68 -7.04
C PRO A 309 24.57 -23.95 -6.03
N LEU A 310 24.11 -24.68 -5.01
CA LEU A 310 23.26 -24.19 -3.93
C LEU A 310 23.90 -24.49 -2.59
N ALA A 311 23.90 -23.52 -1.68
CA ALA A 311 24.42 -23.71 -0.32
C ALA A 311 23.66 -24.83 0.41
N SER A 312 22.34 -24.90 0.25
CA SER A 312 21.50 -26.01 0.77
C SER A 312 21.86 -27.36 0.18
N ALA A 313 22.10 -27.46 -1.13
CA ALA A 313 22.46 -28.72 -1.78
C ALA A 313 23.78 -29.27 -1.22
N TYR A 314 24.80 -28.43 -1.11
CA TYR A 314 26.08 -28.82 -0.50
C TYR A 314 25.98 -29.08 1.01
N TYR A 315 25.19 -28.29 1.73
CA TYR A 315 24.92 -28.54 3.14
C TYR A 315 24.24 -29.91 3.31
N ASN A 316 23.23 -30.24 2.50
CA ASN A 316 22.53 -31.52 2.59
C ASN A 316 23.41 -32.70 2.16
N LEU A 317 24.23 -32.55 1.12
CA LEU A 317 25.28 -33.52 0.78
C LEU A 317 26.22 -33.78 1.95
N SER A 318 26.61 -32.73 2.67
CA SER A 318 27.46 -32.87 3.86
C SER A 318 26.79 -33.66 4.97
N GLN A 319 25.49 -33.42 5.20
CA GLN A 319 24.72 -34.13 6.22
C GLN A 319 24.55 -35.60 5.85
N VAL A 320 24.13 -35.89 4.61
CA VAL A 320 23.95 -37.26 4.13
C VAL A 320 25.27 -38.04 4.10
N SER A 321 26.39 -37.40 3.71
CA SER A 321 27.70 -38.05 3.73
C SER A 321 28.13 -38.42 5.16
N ARG A 322 27.85 -37.56 6.14
CA ARG A 322 28.13 -37.83 7.56
C ARG A 322 27.25 -38.94 8.13
N GLU A 323 25.96 -38.96 7.77
CA GLU A 323 25.04 -40.06 8.13
C GLU A 323 25.51 -41.40 7.51
N GLY A 324 26.08 -41.35 6.31
CA GLY A 324 26.74 -42.48 5.64
C GLY A 324 28.19 -42.75 6.10
N LEU A 325 28.68 -42.07 7.14
CA LEU A 325 30.04 -42.20 7.71
C LEU A 325 31.20 -41.78 6.78
N ASP A 326 30.93 -41.12 5.66
CA ASP A 326 31.94 -40.49 4.79
C ASP A 326 32.23 -39.06 5.28
N PHE A 327 33.03 -38.96 6.34
CA PHE A 327 33.36 -37.68 6.98
C PHE A 327 34.26 -36.78 6.13
N GLU A 328 35.06 -37.36 5.22
CA GLU A 328 35.96 -36.62 4.34
C GLU A 328 35.13 -35.79 3.33
N LYS A 329 34.24 -36.45 2.57
CA LYS A 329 33.31 -35.74 1.68
C LYS A 329 32.35 -34.85 2.47
N GLY A 330 31.93 -35.30 3.65
CA GLY A 330 31.15 -34.49 4.57
C GLY A 330 31.80 -33.14 4.89
N ASN A 331 33.11 -33.10 5.14
CA ASN A 331 33.84 -31.86 5.38
C ASN A 331 34.00 -31.02 4.10
N GLU A 332 34.30 -31.67 2.97
CA GLU A 332 34.43 -31.00 1.67
C GLU A 332 33.14 -30.26 1.29
N TYR A 333 32.00 -30.95 1.31
CA TYR A 333 30.71 -30.37 0.96
C TYR A 333 30.29 -29.28 1.94
N PHE A 334 30.58 -29.44 3.23
CA PHE A 334 30.28 -28.41 4.23
C PHE A 334 31.06 -27.11 3.97
N ASN A 335 32.34 -27.22 3.62
CA ASN A 335 33.17 -26.06 3.24
C ASN A 335 32.65 -25.37 1.98
N LYS A 336 32.27 -26.15 0.95
CA LYS A 336 31.62 -25.61 -0.26
C LYS A 336 30.32 -24.88 0.05
N ALA A 337 29.51 -25.38 0.98
CA ALA A 337 28.29 -24.68 1.40
C ALA A 337 28.58 -23.32 2.04
N LEU A 338 29.63 -23.24 2.88
CA LEU A 338 30.07 -22.00 3.52
C LEU A 338 30.65 -20.98 2.54
N GLU A 339 31.33 -21.45 1.49
CA GLU A 339 31.85 -20.61 0.40
C GLU A 339 30.71 -19.96 -0.40
N ILE A 340 29.61 -20.68 -0.62
CA ILE A 340 28.45 -20.17 -1.37
C ILE A 340 27.64 -19.18 -0.53
N ASP A 341 27.19 -19.56 0.67
CA ASP A 341 26.45 -18.68 1.57
C ASP A 341 26.64 -19.09 3.03
N ARG A 342 27.60 -18.46 3.68
CA ARG A 342 27.86 -18.64 5.12
C ARG A 342 26.65 -18.31 5.99
N ASN A 343 25.84 -17.31 5.62
CA ASN A 343 24.68 -16.90 6.41
C ASN A 343 23.57 -17.95 6.31
N ALA A 344 23.37 -18.55 5.14
CA ALA A 344 22.45 -19.67 4.97
C ALA A 344 22.86 -20.87 5.82
N VAL A 345 24.13 -21.26 5.80
CA VAL A 345 24.64 -22.37 6.61
C VAL A 345 24.43 -22.11 8.10
N THR A 346 24.67 -20.90 8.58
CA THR A 346 24.37 -20.51 9.98
C THR A 346 22.89 -20.71 10.31
N ARG A 347 21.97 -20.30 9.42
CA ARG A 347 20.52 -20.53 9.59
C ARG A 347 20.16 -22.01 9.61
N TYR A 348 20.76 -22.82 8.74
CA TYR A 348 20.50 -24.26 8.70
C TYR A 348 20.93 -24.95 10.00
N ARG A 349 22.13 -24.61 10.50
CA ARG A 349 22.66 -25.17 11.74
C ARG A 349 21.86 -24.78 12.98
N ALA A 350 21.32 -23.56 13.01
CA ALA A 350 20.55 -23.06 14.15
C ALA A 350 19.31 -23.90 14.49
N VAL A 351 18.71 -24.56 13.48
CA VAL A 351 17.50 -25.40 13.65
C VAL A 351 17.79 -26.90 13.49
N SER A 352 19.05 -27.28 13.33
CA SER A 352 19.46 -28.66 13.06
C SER A 352 19.06 -29.59 14.21
N GLY A 353 18.76 -30.85 13.90
CA GLY A 353 18.33 -31.83 14.90
C GLY A 353 18.13 -33.22 14.31
N ARG A 354 17.79 -34.20 15.15
CA ARG A 354 17.65 -35.61 14.73
C ARG A 354 16.36 -35.92 13.96
N ASN A 355 15.41 -35.00 13.92
CA ASN A 355 14.19 -35.17 13.14
C ASN A 355 14.51 -35.06 11.63
N PRO A 356 13.93 -35.87 10.74
CA PRO A 356 14.17 -35.78 9.29
C PRO A 356 13.99 -34.38 8.69
N ASN A 357 13.08 -33.56 9.22
CA ASN A 357 12.89 -32.17 8.80
C ASN A 357 13.99 -31.20 9.26
N ARG A 358 14.86 -31.65 10.17
CA ARG A 358 15.92 -30.86 10.81
C ARG A 358 17.33 -31.36 10.48
N ILE A 359 17.47 -32.53 9.86
CA ILE A 359 18.76 -33.01 9.34
C ILE A 359 19.14 -32.22 8.09
N VAL A 360 18.16 -31.95 7.23
CA VAL A 360 18.34 -31.30 5.93
C VAL A 360 17.77 -29.88 5.89
N ALA A 361 18.35 -29.04 5.06
CA ALA A 361 17.85 -27.72 4.72
C ALA A 361 16.87 -27.80 3.55
N ASP A 362 15.63 -27.34 3.77
CA ASP A 362 14.66 -27.14 2.69
C ASP A 362 15.02 -25.91 1.84
N GLU A 363 14.77 -25.99 0.54
CA GLU A 363 14.68 -24.83 -0.35
C GLU A 363 13.25 -24.29 -0.36
N ALA A 364 13.13 -22.97 -0.30
CA ALA A 364 11.87 -22.25 -0.36
C ALA A 364 11.90 -21.21 -1.47
N ILE A 365 10.72 -20.83 -1.96
CA ILE A 365 10.57 -19.75 -2.92
C ILE A 365 10.91 -18.43 -2.23
N SER A 366 11.84 -17.69 -2.82
CA SER A 366 12.28 -16.40 -2.29
C SER A 366 11.15 -15.35 -2.30
N SER A 367 11.21 -14.38 -1.39
CA SER A 367 10.20 -13.31 -1.31
C SER A 367 10.08 -12.53 -2.62
N SER A 368 11.18 -12.30 -3.35
CA SER A 368 11.13 -11.65 -4.68
C SER A 368 10.40 -12.50 -5.73
N SER A 369 10.62 -13.81 -5.74
CA SER A 369 9.89 -14.72 -6.63
C SER A 369 8.41 -14.82 -6.29
N LEU A 370 8.04 -14.70 -5.00
CA LEU A 370 6.63 -14.60 -4.58
C LEU A 370 5.99 -13.30 -5.07
N TRP A 371 6.72 -12.19 -5.08
CA TRP A 371 6.28 -10.93 -5.70
C TRP A 371 6.06 -11.07 -7.21
N ASP A 372 6.98 -11.71 -7.93
CA ASP A 372 6.82 -11.99 -9.36
C ASP A 372 5.59 -12.88 -9.62
N LEU A 373 5.37 -13.90 -8.78
CA LEU A 373 4.21 -14.77 -8.85
C LEU A 373 2.92 -13.98 -8.63
N ALA A 374 2.87 -13.11 -7.61
CA ALA A 374 1.72 -12.25 -7.35
C ALA A 374 1.38 -11.39 -8.58
N TRP A 375 2.41 -10.88 -9.29
CA TRP A 375 2.19 -10.07 -10.48
C TRP A 375 1.81 -10.86 -11.74
N LYS A 376 2.23 -12.12 -11.82
CA LYS A 376 1.90 -13.03 -12.93
C LYS A 376 0.55 -13.70 -12.79
N THR A 377 0.07 -13.87 -11.55
CA THR A 377 -1.27 -14.41 -11.25
C THR A 377 -2.34 -13.41 -11.69
N GLN A 378 -2.54 -13.25 -13.00
CA GLN A 378 -3.60 -12.43 -13.54
C GLN A 378 -4.91 -13.21 -13.45
N GLY A 379 -5.75 -12.90 -12.44
CA GLY A 379 -7.15 -13.27 -12.51
C GLY A 379 -7.80 -12.66 -13.75
N LYS A 380 -8.88 -13.27 -14.26
CA LYS A 380 -9.73 -12.64 -15.29
C LYS A 380 -9.99 -11.22 -14.82
N ALA A 381 -9.54 -10.23 -15.58
CA ALA A 381 -9.40 -8.84 -15.14
C ALA A 381 -10.71 -8.31 -14.52
N ALA A 382 -10.84 -8.43 -13.20
CA ALA A 382 -11.93 -7.81 -12.46
C ALA A 382 -11.53 -6.35 -12.32
N THR A 383 -11.73 -5.57 -13.38
CA THR A 383 -11.77 -4.13 -13.22
C THR A 383 -12.86 -3.82 -12.20
N PHE A 384 -12.61 -2.88 -11.29
CA PHE A 384 -13.72 -2.29 -10.55
C PHE A 384 -14.74 -1.81 -11.59
N ASN A 385 -16.00 -2.25 -11.49
CA ASN A 385 -17.08 -1.92 -12.42
C ASN A 385 -17.51 -0.43 -12.28
N LEU A 386 -16.54 0.48 -12.38
CA LEU A 386 -16.68 1.93 -12.28
C LEU A 386 -17.13 2.56 -13.62
N SER A 387 -17.28 1.75 -14.67
CA SER A 387 -17.81 2.19 -15.95
C SER A 387 -18.54 1.04 -16.65
N VAL A 388 -19.56 1.42 -17.42
CA VAL A 388 -20.24 0.52 -18.37
C VAL A 388 -19.35 0.25 -19.60
N LEU A 389 -18.36 1.10 -19.87
CA LEU A 389 -17.47 0.98 -21.02
C LEU A 389 -16.26 0.07 -20.73
N PRO A 390 -15.73 -0.61 -21.77
CA PRO A 390 -14.46 -1.30 -21.67
C PRO A 390 -13.32 -0.31 -21.42
N GLY A 391 -12.25 -0.75 -20.76
CA GLY A 391 -11.14 0.13 -20.35
C GLY A 391 -10.54 0.96 -21.48
N TRP A 392 -10.37 0.38 -22.68
CA TRP A 392 -9.83 1.11 -23.84
C TRP A 392 -10.71 2.30 -24.26
N ALA A 393 -12.03 2.21 -24.07
CA ALA A 393 -12.96 3.28 -24.44
C ALA A 393 -12.87 4.46 -23.47
N ILE A 394 -12.52 4.23 -22.19
CA ILE A 394 -12.21 5.30 -21.23
C ILE A 394 -10.97 6.07 -21.68
N SER A 395 -9.92 5.35 -22.10
CA SER A 395 -8.69 5.96 -22.63
C SER A 395 -8.96 6.78 -23.90
N ALA A 396 -9.78 6.26 -24.83
CA ALA A 396 -10.19 6.99 -26.04
C ALA A 396 -11.00 8.25 -25.69
N ALA A 397 -11.97 8.16 -24.77
CA ALA A 397 -12.73 9.31 -24.30
C ALA A 397 -11.82 10.37 -23.65
N ALA A 398 -10.81 9.94 -22.88
CA ALA A 398 -9.84 10.86 -22.29
C ALA A 398 -9.03 11.62 -23.36
N LEU A 399 -8.57 10.96 -24.43
CA LEU A 399 -7.88 11.62 -25.55
C LEU A 399 -8.77 12.63 -26.26
N LEU A 400 -10.03 12.28 -26.51
CA LEU A 400 -11.02 13.20 -27.10
C LEU A 400 -11.25 14.42 -26.20
N MET A 401 -11.36 14.22 -24.88
CA MET A 401 -11.50 15.31 -23.92
C MET A 401 -10.25 16.20 -23.85
N ILE A 402 -9.04 15.63 -23.96
CA ILE A 402 -7.78 16.40 -24.02
C ILE A 402 -7.78 17.29 -25.26
N PHE A 403 -8.10 16.72 -26.42
CA PHE A 403 -8.18 17.46 -27.69
C PHE A 403 -9.25 18.55 -27.64
N ALA A 404 -10.46 18.21 -27.14
CA ALA A 404 -11.55 19.14 -26.99
C ALA A 404 -11.18 20.31 -26.05
N PHE A 405 -10.61 20.01 -24.87
CA PHE A 405 -10.20 21.05 -23.92
C PHE A 405 -9.10 21.94 -24.50
N PHE A 406 -8.13 21.38 -25.22
CA PHE A 406 -7.10 22.16 -25.92
C PHE A 406 -7.71 23.10 -26.96
N MET A 407 -8.62 22.59 -27.81
CA MET A 407 -9.30 23.38 -28.84
C MET A 407 -10.17 24.49 -28.25
N MET A 408 -10.98 24.17 -27.24
CA MET A 408 -11.81 25.15 -26.53
C MET A 408 -10.97 26.22 -25.87
N ASN A 409 -9.81 25.86 -25.30
CA ASN A 409 -8.91 26.80 -24.66
C ASN A 409 -8.23 27.74 -25.68
N ARG A 410 -7.94 27.27 -26.89
CA ARG A 410 -7.39 28.11 -27.98
C ARG A 410 -8.39 29.14 -28.48
N HIS A 411 -9.69 28.83 -28.45
CA HIS A 411 -10.77 29.70 -28.92
C HIS A 411 -11.48 30.45 -27.77
N ALA A 412 -10.99 30.34 -26.53
CA ALA A 412 -11.56 30.96 -25.34
C ALA A 412 -11.25 32.48 -25.23
N GLY A 413 -11.66 33.27 -26.22
CA GLY A 413 -11.60 34.74 -26.16
C GLY A 413 -12.78 35.35 -25.39
N ASN A 414 -12.51 36.36 -24.57
CA ASN A 414 -13.50 37.23 -23.86
C ASN A 414 -14.55 36.51 -23.00
N LYS A 415 -14.10 35.75 -22.00
CA LYS A 415 -14.97 35.07 -21.02
C LYS A 415 -15.36 35.95 -19.84
N ALA A 416 -16.48 35.60 -19.21
CA ALA A 416 -16.88 36.21 -17.95
C ALA A 416 -15.84 35.92 -16.85
N TYR A 417 -15.53 36.93 -16.05
CA TYR A 417 -14.61 36.84 -14.92
C TYR A 417 -15.19 37.51 -13.68
N ARG A 418 -14.62 37.22 -12.51
CA ARG A 418 -15.02 37.87 -11.26
C ARG A 418 -14.16 39.08 -10.96
N CYS A 419 -14.78 40.15 -10.49
CA CYS A 419 -14.06 41.33 -10.01
C CYS A 419 -13.24 40.97 -8.77
N ARG A 420 -11.92 41.25 -8.76
CA ARG A 420 -11.03 40.88 -7.64
C ARG A 420 -11.46 41.43 -6.27
N ARG A 421 -12.20 42.54 -6.25
CA ARG A 421 -12.57 43.24 -5.01
C ARG A 421 -13.95 42.87 -4.48
N CYS A 422 -15.01 43.17 -5.24
CA CYS A 422 -16.39 42.85 -4.87
C CYS A 422 -16.86 41.44 -5.26
N ASN A 423 -16.04 40.67 -6.01
CA ASN A 423 -16.37 39.32 -6.49
C ASN A 423 -17.59 39.21 -7.43
N GLY A 424 -18.13 40.35 -7.90
CA GLY A 424 -19.21 40.39 -8.90
C GLY A 424 -18.78 39.82 -10.26
N ILE A 425 -19.74 39.35 -11.05
CA ILE A 425 -19.53 38.75 -12.36
C ILE A 425 -19.47 39.86 -13.42
N PHE A 426 -18.45 39.83 -14.27
CA PHE A 426 -18.25 40.79 -15.36
C PHE A 426 -17.95 40.07 -16.65
N CYS A 427 -18.65 40.45 -17.72
CA CYS A 427 -18.45 39.92 -19.06
C CYS A 427 -17.90 41.03 -19.98
N PRO A 428 -16.76 40.81 -20.66
CA PRO A 428 -16.24 41.77 -21.65
C PRO A 428 -17.17 42.03 -22.85
N ARG A 429 -18.19 41.18 -23.05
CA ARG A 429 -19.19 41.36 -24.11
C ARG A 429 -20.29 42.32 -23.69
N CYS A 430 -20.71 42.26 -22.43
CA CYS A 430 -21.72 43.15 -21.86
C CYS A 430 -21.15 44.55 -21.57
N GLU A 431 -19.88 44.63 -21.19
CA GLU A 431 -19.20 45.89 -20.87
C GLU A 431 -17.95 46.06 -21.75
N LYS A 432 -17.96 47.05 -22.65
CA LYS A 432 -16.87 47.26 -23.62
C LYS A 432 -15.55 47.72 -22.97
N HIS A 433 -15.58 48.21 -21.75
CA HIS A 433 -14.39 48.70 -21.04
C HIS A 433 -13.82 47.64 -20.09
N ILE A 434 -12.76 46.97 -20.53
CA ILE A 434 -11.94 46.13 -19.66
C ILE A 434 -11.10 47.05 -18.76
N MET A 435 -11.55 47.22 -17.52
CA MET A 435 -10.83 48.02 -16.53
C MET A 435 -9.58 47.29 -16.04
N TRP A 436 -8.54 48.06 -15.71
CA TRP A 436 -7.25 47.51 -15.25
C TRP A 436 -7.42 46.59 -14.03
N GLY A 437 -6.69 45.46 -14.03
CA GLY A 437 -6.63 44.55 -12.88
C GLY A 437 -7.83 43.62 -12.67
N GLN A 438 -8.67 43.38 -13.70
CA GLN A 438 -9.91 42.58 -13.56
C GLN A 438 -10.84 43.15 -12.48
N MET A 439 -10.94 44.48 -12.39
CA MET A 439 -11.89 45.16 -11.53
C MET A 439 -13.17 45.49 -12.30
N CYS A 440 -14.28 45.62 -11.59
CA CYS A 440 -15.48 46.20 -12.17
C CYS A 440 -15.41 47.71 -12.24
N PRO A 441 -16.19 48.37 -13.13
CA PRO A 441 -16.23 49.82 -13.23
C PRO A 441 -16.52 50.52 -11.89
N GLN A 442 -17.46 49.98 -11.10
CA GLN A 442 -17.81 50.55 -9.78
C GLN A 442 -16.65 50.45 -8.77
N CYS A 443 -15.97 49.30 -8.70
CA CYS A 443 -14.81 49.12 -7.84
C CYS A 443 -13.62 49.96 -8.30
N PHE A 444 -13.46 50.14 -9.62
CA PHE A 444 -12.41 50.96 -10.19
C PHE A 444 -12.64 52.45 -9.85
N ARG A 445 -13.85 52.98 -10.07
CA ARG A 445 -14.17 54.40 -9.78
C ARG A 445 -14.03 54.71 -8.29
N SER A 446 -14.58 53.88 -7.41
CA SER A 446 -14.49 54.07 -5.94
C SER A 446 -13.05 54.08 -5.38
N LEU A 447 -12.07 53.55 -6.12
CA LEU A 447 -10.65 53.52 -5.74
C LEU A 447 -9.81 54.59 -6.42
N ILE A 448 -9.97 54.75 -7.72
CA ILE A 448 -9.04 55.52 -8.57
C ILE A 448 -9.63 56.87 -8.94
N LYS A 449 -10.94 56.94 -9.19
CA LYS A 449 -11.63 58.16 -9.62
C LYS A 449 -12.50 58.73 -8.50
N LEU A 450 -11.79 59.22 -7.50
CA LEU A 450 -12.34 59.65 -6.20
C LEU A 450 -13.34 60.82 -6.32
N GLU A 451 -13.15 61.66 -7.33
CA GLU A 451 -13.90 62.90 -7.55
C GLU A 451 -15.24 62.68 -8.28
N GLU A 452 -15.46 61.49 -8.87
CA GLU A 452 -16.66 61.19 -9.67
C GLU A 452 -17.84 60.67 -8.83
N ILE A 453 -17.67 60.42 -7.52
CA ILE A 453 -18.68 59.77 -6.67
C ILE A 453 -18.91 60.58 -5.38
N GLU A 454 -20.16 60.74 -4.98
CA GLU A 454 -20.51 61.38 -3.70
C GLU A 454 -19.92 60.60 -2.52
N VAL A 455 -19.39 61.31 -1.51
CA VAL A 455 -18.67 60.71 -0.38
C VAL A 455 -19.49 59.62 0.33
N LYS A 456 -20.80 59.83 0.51
CA LYS A 456 -21.69 58.87 1.16
C LYS A 456 -21.79 57.55 0.39
N GLU A 457 -22.00 57.62 -0.91
CA GLU A 457 -22.10 56.45 -1.79
C GLU A 457 -20.77 55.67 -1.83
N ARG A 458 -19.66 56.40 -1.86
CA ARG A 458 -18.32 55.81 -1.81
C ARG A 458 -18.05 55.06 -0.50
N VAL A 459 -18.40 55.65 0.64
CA VAL A 459 -18.22 55.00 1.95
C VAL A 459 -19.09 53.75 2.06
N ALA A 460 -20.35 53.81 1.63
CA ALA A 460 -21.25 52.65 1.61
C ALA A 460 -20.67 51.50 0.75
N GLN A 461 -20.14 51.82 -0.43
CA GLN A 461 -19.53 50.83 -1.31
C GLN A 461 -18.23 50.22 -0.73
N LEU A 462 -17.41 51.02 -0.05
CA LEU A 462 -16.20 50.50 0.60
C LEU A 462 -16.55 49.59 1.79
N LEU A 463 -17.59 49.92 2.56
CA LEU A 463 -18.09 49.10 3.66
C LEU A 463 -18.63 47.76 3.14
N SER A 464 -19.43 47.75 2.07
CA SER A 464 -19.97 46.51 1.48
C SER A 464 -18.87 45.59 0.96
N ILE A 465 -17.83 46.16 0.33
CA ILE A 465 -16.64 45.42 -0.09
C ILE A 465 -15.89 44.86 1.12
N TYR A 466 -15.70 45.65 2.18
CA TYR A 466 -15.00 45.23 3.38
C TYR A 466 -15.72 44.08 4.10
N GLU A 467 -17.04 44.16 4.25
CA GLU A 467 -17.87 43.08 4.81
C GLU A 467 -17.77 41.81 3.98
N HIS A 468 -17.88 41.93 2.65
CA HIS A 468 -17.73 40.81 1.73
C HIS A 468 -16.36 40.14 1.86
N GLN A 469 -15.28 40.93 1.84
CA GLN A 469 -13.91 40.43 2.01
C GLN A 469 -13.70 39.78 3.38
N THR A 470 -14.30 40.33 4.44
CA THR A 470 -14.23 39.75 5.79
C THR A 470 -14.95 38.40 5.86
N ARG A 471 -16.14 38.28 5.29
CA ARG A 471 -16.86 37.00 5.16
C ARG A 471 -16.03 35.99 4.37
N ARG A 472 -15.42 36.41 3.25
CA ARG A 472 -14.54 35.56 2.42
C ARG A 472 -13.31 35.06 3.21
N ARG A 473 -12.66 35.92 4.00
CA ARG A 473 -11.54 35.53 4.89
C ARG A 473 -11.97 34.51 5.94
N ASN A 474 -13.15 34.69 6.54
CA ASN A 474 -13.68 33.76 7.55
C ASN A 474 -13.96 32.37 6.95
N ILE A 475 -14.55 32.32 5.75
CA ILE A 475 -14.75 31.06 5.01
C ILE A 475 -13.40 30.40 4.71
N MET A 476 -12.40 31.16 4.24
CA MET A 476 -11.07 30.61 3.97
C MET A 476 -10.40 30.04 5.23
N ARG A 477 -10.53 30.70 6.38
CA ARG A 477 -10.02 30.20 7.66
C ARG A 477 -10.70 28.89 8.08
N LEU A 478 -12.02 28.81 7.91
CA LEU A 478 -12.79 27.60 8.19
C LEU A 478 -12.37 26.45 7.27
N LEU A 479 -12.32 26.68 5.96
CA LEU A 479 -11.92 25.68 4.97
C LEU A 479 -10.51 25.14 5.25
N SER A 480 -9.54 26.04 5.50
CA SER A 480 -8.17 25.62 5.82
C SER A 480 -8.04 24.86 7.14
N PHE A 481 -8.98 25.00 8.06
CA PHE A 481 -9.00 24.24 9.31
C PHE A 481 -9.54 22.84 9.13
N ILE A 482 -10.53 22.65 8.24
CA ILE A 482 -11.13 21.32 7.98
C ILE A 482 -10.24 20.50 7.05
N ILE A 483 -9.85 21.06 5.90
CA ILE A 483 -9.05 20.35 4.89
C ILE A 483 -7.92 21.27 4.40
N PRO A 484 -6.65 20.90 4.61
CA PRO A 484 -5.48 21.60 4.07
C PRO A 484 -5.60 21.84 2.57
N GLY A 485 -5.18 22.99 2.09
CA GLY A 485 -5.25 23.33 0.65
C GLY A 485 -6.62 23.80 0.14
N SER A 486 -7.73 23.44 0.79
CA SER A 486 -9.08 23.79 0.31
C SER A 486 -9.33 25.31 0.27
N SER A 487 -8.73 26.07 1.18
CA SER A 487 -8.82 27.54 1.20
C SER A 487 -8.16 28.19 -0.02
N GLN A 488 -7.06 27.61 -0.51
CA GLN A 488 -6.32 28.06 -1.69
C GLN A 488 -7.14 27.77 -2.95
N VAL A 489 -7.80 26.62 -3.01
CA VAL A 489 -8.76 26.28 -4.07
C VAL A 489 -9.90 27.31 -4.11
N TYR A 490 -10.48 27.62 -2.95
CA TYR A 490 -11.54 28.64 -2.83
C TYR A 490 -11.04 30.05 -3.21
N ALA A 491 -9.78 30.37 -2.93
CA ALA A 491 -9.15 31.62 -3.34
C ALA A 491 -8.87 31.72 -4.85
N GLY A 492 -9.03 30.63 -5.61
CA GLY A 492 -8.72 30.56 -7.05
C GLY A 492 -7.26 30.25 -7.36
N LYS A 493 -6.53 29.63 -6.42
CA LYS A 493 -5.14 29.16 -6.56
C LYS A 493 -5.14 27.64 -6.44
N ILE A 494 -5.69 26.99 -7.45
CA ILE A 494 -6.15 25.60 -7.38
C ILE A 494 -4.96 24.65 -7.27
N LEU A 495 -3.90 24.87 -8.04
CA LEU A 495 -2.73 23.98 -8.04
C LEU A 495 -1.99 24.00 -6.68
N TYR A 496 -1.91 25.17 -6.03
CA TYR A 496 -1.37 25.26 -4.67
C TYR A 496 -2.24 24.50 -3.66
N GLY A 497 -3.56 24.60 -3.80
CA GLY A 497 -4.48 23.84 -2.97
C GLY A 497 -4.33 22.34 -3.15
N PHE A 498 -4.20 21.87 -4.39
CA PHE A 498 -3.94 20.47 -4.72
C PHE A 498 -2.68 19.93 -4.02
N PHE A 499 -1.56 20.66 -4.06
CA PHE A 499 -0.30 20.20 -3.46
C PHE A 499 -0.31 20.10 -1.93
N PHE A 500 -1.14 20.86 -1.23
CA PHE A 500 -1.35 20.67 0.22
C PHE A 500 -2.36 19.56 0.51
N MET A 501 -3.43 19.50 -0.29
CA MET A 501 -4.55 18.60 -0.03
C MET A 501 -4.23 17.15 -0.38
N TRP A 502 -3.51 16.89 -1.47
CA TRP A 502 -3.26 15.52 -1.91
C TRP A 502 -2.37 14.71 -0.96
N PRO A 503 -1.20 15.21 -0.52
CA PRO A 503 -0.42 14.53 0.51
C PRO A 503 -1.19 14.36 1.82
N PHE A 504 -1.95 15.38 2.24
CA PHE A 504 -2.76 15.28 3.46
C PHE A 504 -3.78 14.13 3.38
N ILE A 505 -4.58 14.07 2.31
CA ILE A 505 -5.60 13.03 2.14
C ILE A 505 -4.95 11.65 1.95
N PHE A 506 -3.80 11.58 1.26
CA PHE A 506 -3.02 10.34 1.16
C PHE A 506 -2.65 9.78 2.54
N PHE A 507 -1.98 10.58 3.37
CA PHE A 507 -1.53 10.15 4.69
C PHE A 507 -2.70 9.94 5.67
N PHE A 508 -3.82 10.64 5.48
CA PHE A 508 -5.03 10.43 6.25
C PHE A 508 -5.75 9.11 5.89
N LEU A 509 -5.80 8.75 4.60
CA LEU A 509 -6.45 7.51 4.12
C LEU A 509 -5.59 6.26 4.33
N PHE A 510 -4.26 6.42 4.40
CA PHE A 510 -3.32 5.31 4.49
C PHE A 510 -3.64 4.28 5.58
N PRO A 511 -3.90 4.66 6.85
CA PRO A 511 -4.28 3.70 7.90
C PRO A 511 -5.56 2.90 7.61
N PHE A 512 -6.52 3.49 6.89
CA PHE A 512 -7.75 2.78 6.52
C PHE A 512 -7.48 1.71 5.46
N THR A 513 -6.62 2.04 4.47
CA THR A 513 -6.25 1.07 3.43
C THR A 513 -5.35 -0.05 3.94
N THR A 514 -4.47 0.21 4.92
CA THR A 514 -3.65 -0.84 5.54
C THR A 514 -4.52 -1.81 6.33
N TYR A 515 -5.54 -1.32 7.04
CA TYR A 515 -6.54 -2.16 7.70
C TYR A 515 -7.32 -3.02 6.70
N PHE A 516 -7.75 -2.44 5.59
CA PHE A 516 -8.48 -3.18 4.54
C PHE A 516 -7.63 -4.26 3.85
N MET A 517 -6.34 -3.99 3.63
CA MET A 517 -5.41 -4.93 2.98
C MET A 517 -4.92 -6.06 3.88
N SER A 518 -5.08 -5.94 5.21
CA SER A 518 -4.59 -6.93 6.18
C SER A 518 -5.61 -7.16 7.31
N PRO A 519 -6.77 -7.79 7.03
CA PRO A 519 -7.86 -7.92 8.00
C PRO A 519 -7.52 -8.82 9.19
N ASP A 520 -6.69 -9.84 8.97
CA ASP A 520 -6.37 -10.89 9.94
C ASP A 520 -5.42 -10.44 11.06
N ALA A 521 -4.88 -9.21 10.99
CA ALA A 521 -3.75 -8.82 11.80
C ALA A 521 -4.00 -7.52 12.59
N ARG A 522 -4.61 -7.68 13.77
CA ARG A 522 -4.67 -6.60 14.77
C ARG A 522 -3.23 -6.16 15.09
N GLY A 523 -2.86 -4.94 14.69
CA GLY A 523 -1.55 -4.35 14.96
C GLY A 523 -0.52 -4.46 13.83
N THR A 524 -0.86 -4.99 12.65
CA THR A 524 0.04 -4.87 11.48
C THR A 524 0.17 -3.41 11.08
N HIS A 525 1.41 -3.00 10.81
CA HIS A 525 1.75 -1.66 10.31
C HIS A 525 1.47 -0.49 11.26
N TRP A 526 1.23 -0.73 12.56
CA TRP A 526 0.85 0.34 13.50
C TRP A 526 1.85 1.51 13.54
N VAL A 527 3.15 1.23 13.48
CA VAL A 527 4.21 2.25 13.43
C VAL A 527 4.05 3.13 12.19
N VAL A 528 3.83 2.51 11.02
CA VAL A 528 3.69 3.22 9.74
C VAL A 528 2.38 4.01 9.72
N ASN A 529 1.29 3.44 10.24
CA ASN A 529 0.00 4.10 10.35
C ASN A 529 0.07 5.32 11.27
N PHE A 530 0.75 5.21 12.42
CA PHE A 530 0.96 6.32 13.34
C PHE A 530 1.80 7.43 12.70
N ALA A 531 2.92 7.06 12.06
CA ALA A 531 3.77 8.00 11.34
C ALA A 531 2.99 8.73 10.23
N SER A 532 2.14 8.02 9.50
CA SER A 532 1.26 8.61 8.47
C SER A 532 0.33 9.67 9.06
N LEU A 533 -0.38 9.37 10.16
CA LEU A 533 -1.27 10.34 10.81
C LEU A 533 -0.52 11.55 11.38
N LEU A 534 0.70 11.34 11.90
CA LEU A 534 1.55 12.43 12.37
C LEU A 534 1.93 13.37 11.21
N ILE A 535 2.30 12.82 10.05
CA ILE A 535 2.58 13.62 8.85
C ILE A 535 1.33 14.39 8.40
N ALA A 536 0.16 13.76 8.40
CA ALA A 536 -1.10 14.43 8.08
C ALA A 536 -1.39 15.62 9.04
N ALA A 537 -1.16 15.43 10.35
CA ALA A 537 -1.31 16.50 11.34
C ALA A 537 -0.32 17.65 11.12
N ILE A 538 0.94 17.35 10.79
CA ILE A 538 1.96 18.35 10.46
C ILE A 538 1.55 19.15 9.22
N LEU A 539 1.09 18.49 8.15
CA LEU A 539 0.60 19.14 6.93
C LEU A 539 -0.58 20.07 7.21
N LEU A 540 -1.48 19.67 8.11
CA LEU A 540 -2.60 20.50 8.54
C LEU A 540 -2.13 21.78 9.24
N VAL A 541 -1.18 21.67 10.17
CA VAL A 541 -0.61 22.82 10.89
C VAL A 541 0.11 23.76 9.92
N ILE A 542 0.96 23.23 9.03
CA ILE A 542 1.72 24.02 8.04
C ILE A 542 0.76 24.77 7.11
N SER A 543 -0.25 24.09 6.56
CA SER A 543 -1.24 24.71 5.68
C SER A 543 -2.01 25.83 6.38
N ASN A 544 -2.35 25.66 7.65
CA ASN A 544 -3.08 26.68 8.42
C ASN A 544 -2.20 27.90 8.71
N ILE A 545 -0.94 27.71 9.12
CA ILE A 545 0.03 28.81 9.32
C ILE A 545 0.21 29.58 8.01
N PHE A 546 0.44 28.88 6.91
CA PHE A 546 0.61 29.49 5.59
C PHE A 546 -0.62 30.31 5.18
N THR A 547 -1.82 29.76 5.38
CA THR A 547 -3.08 30.45 5.06
C THR A 547 -3.27 31.71 5.90
N ARG A 548 -3.00 31.64 7.21
CA ARG A 548 -3.10 32.81 8.10
C ARG A 548 -2.13 33.91 7.72
N GLN A 549 -0.87 33.57 7.42
CA GLN A 549 0.14 34.53 6.96
C GLN A 549 -0.23 35.16 5.61
N ARG A 550 -0.85 34.41 4.70
CA ARG A 550 -1.34 34.96 3.43
C ARG A 550 -2.51 35.92 3.65
N ILE A 551 -3.48 35.54 4.47
CA ILE A 551 -4.62 36.40 4.79
C ILE A 551 -4.17 37.71 5.46
N SER A 552 -3.16 37.68 6.34
CA SER A 552 -2.62 38.89 6.97
C SER A 552 -1.89 39.81 5.98
N LYS A 553 -1.25 39.26 4.95
CA LYS A 553 -0.61 40.01 3.85
C LYS A 553 -1.59 40.52 2.79
N GLY A 554 -2.90 40.49 3.04
CA GLY A 554 -3.91 40.99 2.11
C GLY A 554 -4.15 40.08 0.90
N TRP A 555 -3.90 38.77 1.03
CA TRP A 555 -4.18 37.81 -0.04
C TRP A 555 -5.70 37.63 -0.21
N LEU A 556 -6.31 38.48 -1.05
CA LEU A 556 -7.69 38.40 -1.52
C LEU A 556 -7.88 39.08 -2.88
#